data_AF-E9HN72-F1
#
_entry.id   AF-E9HN72-F1
#
_cell.length_a   1.000
_cell.length_b   1.000
_cell.length_c   1.000
_cell.angle_alpha   90.00
_cell.angle_beta   90.00
_cell.angle_gamma   90.00
#
_symmetry.space_group_name_H-M   'P 1'
#
loop_
_entity.id
_entity.type
_entity.pdbx_description
1 polymer ?
#
loop_
_entity_poly.entity_id
_entity_poly.type
_entity_poly.pdbx_seq_one_letter_code
_entity_poly.pdbx_strand_id
1 'polypeptide(L)'
;MAESLVPALTSIAEEEEVVSDLDAITDPARLKRFRTTAKMIHTNAGKKLMQSIKVGEDRDTVRAFRAIYVRDFDSLEKHHDRYVQCNAPNCSQDDFDGERDWIEAVIYDHQAILAKCDDYLAQTNPKPASTVSRASSRHSSVSSRQARIHEAERKEKEAELMLQQVEDETRRREEDDAKLREAEDYKRKVESERRQREIRDEIDLQRLSGAIKRQQLNDVAVDDQAAPTRASSVVSS
;
A
#
# COMPACT_ATOMS: atom_id res chain seq x y z
N MET A 1 22.22 -47.30 31.76
CA MET A 1 22.35 -45.90 32.21
C MET A 1 21.78 -45.05 31.09
N ALA A 2 20.65 -44.40 31.33
CA ALA A 2 19.93 -43.63 30.32
C ALA A 2 20.35 -42.16 30.44
N GLU A 3 21.07 -41.65 29.46
CA GLU A 3 21.30 -40.21 29.32
C GLU A 3 20.18 -39.62 28.45
N SER A 4 19.32 -38.86 29.13
CA SER A 4 18.29 -38.03 28.54
C SER A 4 18.94 -36.76 27.98
N LEU A 5 18.93 -36.62 26.66
CA LEU A 5 19.26 -35.37 25.97
C LEU A 5 17.97 -34.60 25.73
N VAL A 6 17.72 -33.62 26.60
CA VAL A 6 16.71 -32.58 26.41
C VAL A 6 17.28 -31.56 25.43
N PRO A 7 16.65 -31.27 24.27
CA PRO A 7 17.03 -30.11 23.47
C PRO A 7 16.51 -28.85 24.15
N ALA A 8 17.42 -27.94 24.46
CA ALA A 8 17.16 -26.62 25.01
C ALA A 8 16.15 -25.85 24.15
N LEU A 9 15.12 -25.32 24.81
CA LEU A 9 14.20 -24.32 24.26
C LEU A 9 14.96 -23.02 24.04
N THR A 10 15.44 -22.77 22.82
CA THR A 10 15.91 -21.44 22.42
C THR A 10 14.70 -20.56 22.10
N SER A 11 14.34 -19.75 23.09
CA SER A 11 13.96 -18.34 23.04
C SER A 11 13.15 -17.86 21.82
N ILE A 12 11.85 -17.62 22.03
CA ILE A 12 10.90 -16.99 21.09
C ILE A 12 10.81 -15.48 21.42
N ALA A 13 11.93 -14.83 21.75
CA ALA A 13 11.95 -13.45 22.27
C ALA A 13 12.66 -12.43 21.35
N GLU A 14 13.12 -12.83 20.17
CA GLU A 14 13.89 -11.95 19.26
C GLU A 14 13.13 -11.49 18.00
N GLU A 15 11.85 -11.82 17.82
CA GLU A 15 11.12 -11.45 16.58
C GLU A 15 10.32 -10.14 16.66
N GLU A 16 10.27 -9.48 17.83
CA GLU A 16 9.60 -8.17 17.95
C GLU A 16 10.53 -6.98 17.54
N GLU A 17 11.84 -7.20 17.43
CA GLU A 17 12.84 -6.19 17.07
C GLU A 17 13.17 -6.13 15.56
N VAL A 18 12.45 -6.87 14.70
CA VAL A 18 12.74 -6.92 13.24
C VAL A 18 11.81 -6.02 12.41
N VAL A 19 10.68 -5.58 12.97
CA VAL A 19 9.69 -4.76 12.24
C VAL A 19 10.23 -3.36 11.88
N SER A 20 11.17 -2.81 12.65
CA SER A 20 11.70 -1.46 12.42
C SER A 20 12.69 -1.33 11.26
N ASP A 21 13.21 -2.45 10.71
CA ASP A 21 14.25 -2.42 9.66
C ASP A 21 13.74 -2.86 8.28
N LEU A 22 12.48 -3.32 8.16
CA LEU A 22 11.93 -3.78 6.87
C LEU A 22 11.85 -2.65 5.83
N ASP A 23 11.51 -1.44 6.26
CA ASP A 23 11.44 -0.24 5.41
C ASP A 23 12.82 0.31 5.03
N ALA A 24 13.86 -0.03 5.79
CA ALA A 24 15.25 0.36 5.48
C ALA A 24 15.91 -0.57 4.46
N ILE A 25 15.39 -1.80 4.29
CA ILE A 25 15.89 -2.75 3.30
C ILE A 25 15.41 -2.35 1.90
N THR A 26 16.37 -2.20 0.98
CA THR A 26 16.12 -1.87 -0.43
C THR A 26 16.57 -2.97 -1.39
N ASP A 27 17.38 -3.94 -0.95
CA ASP A 27 17.87 -5.05 -1.79
C ASP A 27 16.73 -6.01 -2.16
N PRO A 28 16.34 -6.10 -3.46
CA PRO A 28 15.31 -7.02 -3.93
C PRO A 28 15.53 -8.48 -3.59
N ALA A 29 16.78 -8.94 -3.65
CA ALA A 29 17.10 -10.34 -3.40
C ALA A 29 16.88 -10.69 -1.92
N ARG A 30 17.24 -9.77 -1.02
CA ARG A 30 16.98 -9.89 0.41
C ARG A 30 15.47 -9.84 0.71
N LEU A 31 14.72 -8.91 0.10
CA LEU A 31 13.26 -8.84 0.25
C LEU A 31 12.56 -10.12 -0.25
N LYS A 32 13.01 -10.68 -1.38
CA LYS A 32 12.48 -11.95 -1.90
C LYS A 32 12.70 -13.10 -0.93
N ARG A 33 13.86 -13.16 -0.28
CA ARG A 33 14.17 -14.16 0.75
C ARG A 33 13.24 -14.01 1.94
N PHE A 34 13.05 -12.79 2.46
CA PHE A 34 12.14 -12.57 3.59
C PHE A 34 10.70 -12.96 3.25
N ARG A 35 10.20 -12.55 2.09
CA ARG A 35 8.88 -12.98 1.60
C ARG A 35 8.75 -14.50 1.51
N THR A 36 9.77 -15.18 0.99
CA THR A 36 9.76 -16.65 0.87
C THR A 36 9.78 -17.32 2.26
N THR A 37 10.54 -16.80 3.21
CA THR A 37 10.55 -17.27 4.60
C THR A 37 9.19 -17.04 5.26
N ALA A 38 8.59 -15.86 5.11
CA ALA A 38 7.25 -15.57 5.62
C ALA A 38 6.19 -16.53 5.03
N LYS A 39 6.28 -16.82 3.71
CA LYS A 39 5.39 -17.80 3.06
C LYS A 39 5.55 -19.19 3.67
N MET A 40 6.78 -19.61 3.92
CA MET A 40 7.05 -20.91 4.57
C MET A 40 6.46 -20.96 5.98
N ILE A 41 6.63 -19.92 6.79
CA ILE A 41 6.08 -19.82 8.16
C ILE A 41 4.56 -19.91 8.11
N HIS A 42 3.90 -19.07 7.30
CA HIS A 42 2.45 -19.08 7.09
C HIS A 42 1.94 -20.47 6.64
N THR A 43 2.61 -21.08 5.66
CA THR A 43 2.25 -22.43 5.17
C THR A 43 2.35 -23.47 6.30
N ASN A 44 3.39 -23.40 7.12
CA ASN A 44 3.57 -24.31 8.25
C ASN A 44 2.52 -24.08 9.36
N ALA A 45 2.16 -22.82 9.63
CA ALA A 45 1.05 -22.49 10.53
C ALA A 45 -0.28 -23.05 10.01
N GLY A 46 -0.55 -22.93 8.70
CA GLY A 46 -1.73 -23.52 8.06
C GLY A 46 -1.80 -25.04 8.17
N LYS A 47 -0.66 -25.73 7.98
CA LYS A 47 -0.56 -27.18 8.21
C LYS A 47 -0.85 -27.56 9.66
N LYS A 48 -0.30 -26.82 10.63
CA LYS A 48 -0.57 -27.05 12.06
C LYS A 48 -2.05 -26.87 12.40
N LEU A 49 -2.66 -25.79 11.91
CA LEU A 49 -4.10 -25.53 12.07
C LEU A 49 -4.96 -26.64 11.45
N MET A 50 -4.65 -27.07 10.23
CA MET A 50 -5.40 -28.15 9.60
C MET A 50 -5.23 -29.48 10.33
N GLN A 51 -4.03 -29.73 10.89
CA GLN A 51 -3.78 -30.92 11.69
C GLN A 51 -4.57 -30.89 13.01
N SER A 52 -4.64 -29.74 13.71
CA SER A 52 -5.42 -29.61 14.95
C SER A 52 -6.91 -29.85 14.71
N ILE A 53 -7.47 -29.29 13.64
CA ILE A 53 -8.84 -29.56 13.18
C ILE A 53 -9.05 -31.05 12.91
N LYS A 54 -8.10 -31.70 12.22
CA LYS A 54 -8.19 -33.13 11.86
C LYS A 54 -8.18 -34.06 13.07
N VAL A 55 -7.39 -33.75 14.10
CA VAL A 55 -7.35 -34.54 15.34
C VAL A 55 -8.48 -34.18 16.31
N GLY A 56 -9.24 -33.13 16.01
CA GLY A 56 -10.36 -32.68 16.84
C GLY A 56 -9.93 -32.01 18.14
N GLU A 57 -8.86 -31.21 18.11
CA GLU A 57 -8.42 -30.42 19.26
C GLU A 57 -9.48 -29.45 19.76
N ASP A 58 -9.35 -28.99 21.00
CA ASP A 58 -10.32 -28.09 21.59
C ASP A 58 -10.40 -26.75 20.87
N ARG A 59 -11.53 -26.05 21.07
CA ARG A 59 -11.84 -24.79 20.37
C ARG A 59 -10.80 -23.71 20.62
N ASP A 60 -10.26 -23.63 21.83
CA ASP A 60 -9.36 -22.55 22.19
C ASP A 60 -7.98 -22.80 21.58
N THR A 61 -7.54 -24.06 21.51
CA THR A 61 -6.34 -24.44 20.77
C THR A 61 -6.48 -24.18 19.27
N VAL A 62 -7.62 -24.55 18.65
CA VAL A 62 -7.88 -24.26 17.23
C VAL A 62 -7.94 -22.75 16.97
N ARG A 63 -8.55 -21.96 17.87
CA ARG A 63 -8.54 -20.49 17.79
C ARG A 63 -7.14 -19.90 17.92
N ALA A 64 -6.30 -20.42 18.81
CA ALA A 64 -4.92 -19.99 18.95
C ALA A 64 -4.12 -20.24 17.66
N PHE A 65 -4.26 -21.43 17.06
CA PHE A 65 -3.63 -21.71 15.76
C PHE A 65 -4.20 -20.84 14.62
N ARG A 66 -5.50 -20.54 14.62
CA ARG A 66 -6.12 -19.60 13.67
C ARG A 66 -5.51 -18.20 13.81
N ALA A 67 -5.32 -17.71 15.03
CA ALA A 67 -4.73 -16.40 15.29
C ALA A 67 -3.28 -16.31 14.78
N ILE A 68 -2.47 -17.36 15.03
CA ILE A 68 -1.10 -17.46 14.48
C ILE A 68 -1.13 -17.47 12.95
N TYR A 69 -2.01 -18.28 12.36
CA TYR A 69 -2.11 -18.38 10.90
C TYR A 69 -2.48 -17.05 10.22
N VAL A 70 -3.39 -16.28 10.81
CA VAL A 70 -3.77 -14.95 10.32
C VAL A 70 -2.61 -13.96 10.49
N ARG A 71 -1.99 -13.89 11.67
CA ARG A 71 -0.84 -13.01 11.91
C ARG A 71 0.32 -13.27 10.94
N ASP A 72 0.61 -14.55 10.69
CA ASP A 72 1.71 -14.93 9.78
C ASP A 72 1.36 -14.59 8.32
N PHE A 73 0.07 -14.54 7.96
CA PHE A 73 -0.39 -14.03 6.67
C PHE A 73 -0.19 -12.51 6.55
N ASP A 74 -0.55 -11.74 7.57
CA ASP A 74 -0.34 -10.28 7.58
C ASP A 74 1.16 -9.95 7.42
N SER A 75 2.04 -10.73 8.05
CA SER A 75 3.49 -10.61 7.90
C SER A 75 3.93 -10.92 6.47
N LEU A 76 3.40 -11.99 5.86
CA LEU A 76 3.68 -12.36 4.48
C LEU A 76 3.25 -11.27 3.49
N GLU A 77 2.06 -10.72 3.67
CA GLU A 77 1.53 -9.63 2.85
C GLU A 77 2.42 -8.39 2.91
N LYS A 78 2.81 -7.95 4.12
CA LYS A 78 3.76 -6.84 4.30
C LYS A 78 5.09 -7.05 3.58
N HIS A 79 5.66 -8.25 3.67
CA HIS A 79 6.91 -8.57 2.95
C HIS A 79 6.73 -8.61 1.43
N HIS A 80 5.56 -9.09 0.96
CA HIS A 80 5.21 -9.09 -0.45
C HIS A 80 5.08 -7.66 -0.99
N ASP A 81 4.31 -6.80 -0.32
CA ASP A 81 4.08 -5.42 -0.74
C ASP A 81 5.39 -4.64 -0.78
N ARG A 82 6.24 -4.81 0.24
CA ARG A 82 7.57 -4.18 0.25
C ARG A 82 8.44 -4.65 -0.92
N TYR A 83 8.44 -5.95 -1.22
CA TYR A 83 9.17 -6.49 -2.37
C TYR A 83 8.65 -5.90 -3.69
N VAL A 84 7.33 -5.82 -3.89
CA VAL A 84 6.74 -5.26 -5.12
C VAL A 84 7.08 -3.78 -5.24
N GLN A 85 6.95 -3.01 -4.16
CA GLN A 85 7.29 -1.58 -4.15
C GLN A 85 8.76 -1.32 -4.51
N CYS A 86 9.70 -2.09 -3.95
CA CYS A 86 11.13 -1.92 -4.25
C CYS A 86 11.51 -2.41 -5.65
N ASN A 87 10.79 -3.39 -6.21
CA ASN A 87 11.04 -3.89 -7.56
C ASN A 87 10.30 -3.14 -8.66
N ALA A 88 9.29 -2.35 -8.30
CA ALA A 88 8.45 -1.65 -9.26
C ALA A 88 9.21 -0.83 -10.33
N PRO A 89 10.33 -0.14 -10.03
CA PRO A 89 11.07 0.62 -11.04
C PRO A 89 11.73 -0.24 -12.13
N ASN A 90 11.95 -1.53 -11.87
CA ASN A 90 12.73 -2.43 -12.73
C ASN A 90 11.90 -3.58 -13.32
N CYS A 91 10.59 -3.65 -13.04
CA CYS A 91 9.71 -4.73 -13.47
C CYS A 91 8.97 -4.40 -14.77
N SER A 92 8.83 -5.41 -15.63
CA SER A 92 7.91 -5.38 -16.76
C SER A 92 6.46 -5.59 -16.29
N GLN A 93 5.49 -5.32 -17.17
CA GLN A 93 4.08 -5.62 -16.89
C GLN A 93 3.87 -7.11 -16.59
N ASP A 94 4.54 -8.00 -17.32
CA ASP A 94 4.48 -9.45 -17.13
C ASP A 94 5.00 -9.86 -15.74
N ASP A 95 6.03 -9.18 -15.22
CA ASP A 95 6.53 -9.42 -13.86
C ASP A 95 5.49 -9.03 -12.81
N PHE A 96 4.81 -7.89 -12.99
CA PHE A 96 3.73 -7.48 -12.07
C PHE A 96 2.52 -8.43 -12.12
N ASP A 97 2.15 -8.88 -13.32
CA ASP A 97 1.07 -9.84 -13.49
C ASP A 97 1.43 -11.17 -12.81
N GLY A 98 2.67 -11.65 -12.95
CA GLY A 98 3.15 -12.84 -12.24
C GLY A 98 3.18 -12.69 -10.71
N GLU A 99 3.54 -11.52 -10.19
CA GLU A 99 3.50 -11.26 -8.74
C GLU A 99 2.07 -11.12 -8.22
N ARG A 100 1.15 -10.54 -9.01
CA ARG A 100 -0.28 -10.50 -8.68
C ARG A 100 -0.87 -11.91 -8.61
N ASP A 101 -0.62 -12.74 -9.62
CA ASP A 101 -1.11 -14.12 -9.67
C ASP A 101 -0.54 -14.94 -8.49
N TRP A 102 0.71 -14.67 -8.10
CA TRP A 102 1.34 -15.32 -6.96
C TRP A 102 0.65 -15.00 -5.63
N ILE A 103 0.37 -13.71 -5.35
CA ILE A 103 -0.29 -13.33 -4.09
C ILE A 103 -1.76 -13.76 -4.08
N GLU A 104 -2.44 -13.71 -5.22
CA GLU A 104 -3.82 -14.19 -5.36
C GLU A 104 -3.94 -15.68 -5.04
N ALA A 105 -3.01 -16.50 -5.52
CA ALA A 105 -2.97 -17.93 -5.17
C ALA A 105 -2.77 -18.15 -3.66
N VAL A 106 -1.92 -17.34 -3.00
CA VAL A 106 -1.71 -17.41 -1.56
C VAL A 106 -2.97 -16.98 -0.79
N ILE A 107 -3.65 -15.93 -1.24
CA ILE A 107 -4.92 -15.46 -0.65
C ILE A 107 -5.99 -16.55 -0.76
N TYR A 108 -6.10 -17.19 -1.92
CA TYR A 108 -7.05 -18.27 -2.14
C TYR A 108 -6.83 -19.44 -1.16
N ASP A 109 -5.59 -19.92 -1.03
CA ASP A 109 -5.25 -20.98 -0.08
C ASP A 109 -5.50 -20.54 1.38
N HIS A 110 -5.20 -19.28 1.69
CA HIS A 110 -5.45 -18.69 3.00
C HIS A 110 -6.93 -18.74 3.38
N GLN A 111 -7.79 -18.23 2.49
CA GLN A 111 -9.24 -18.22 2.67
C GLN A 111 -9.81 -19.64 2.76
N ALA A 112 -9.33 -20.58 1.94
CA ALA A 112 -9.79 -21.97 1.96
C ALA A 112 -9.50 -22.67 3.29
N ILE A 113 -8.36 -22.38 3.93
CA ILE A 113 -8.03 -22.91 5.26
C ILE A 113 -8.90 -22.24 6.35
N LEU A 114 -9.10 -20.92 6.27
CA LEU A 114 -9.96 -20.21 7.23
C LEU A 114 -11.40 -20.70 7.17
N ALA A 115 -11.95 -20.93 5.98
CA ALA A 115 -13.30 -21.48 5.82
C ALA A 115 -13.47 -22.84 6.53
N LYS A 116 -12.50 -23.75 6.38
CA LYS A 116 -12.51 -25.05 7.07
C LYS A 116 -12.42 -24.91 8.59
N CYS A 117 -11.64 -23.94 9.07
CA CYS A 117 -11.53 -23.62 10.49
C CYS A 117 -12.86 -23.07 11.04
N ASP A 118 -13.47 -22.14 10.32
CA ASP A 118 -14.74 -21.53 10.71
C ASP A 118 -15.88 -22.57 10.71
N ASP A 119 -15.90 -23.49 9.74
CA ASP A 119 -16.82 -24.64 9.72
C ASP A 119 -16.64 -25.54 10.95
N TYR A 120 -15.40 -25.87 11.30
CA TYR A 120 -15.09 -26.66 12.49
C TYR A 120 -15.55 -25.95 13.77
N LEU A 121 -15.27 -24.65 13.89
CA LEU A 121 -15.68 -23.82 15.02
C LEU A 121 -17.19 -23.56 15.04
N ALA A 122 -17.90 -23.65 13.92
CA ALA A 122 -19.36 -23.58 13.88
C ALA A 122 -19.99 -24.91 14.36
N GLN A 123 -19.47 -26.04 13.90
CA GLN A 123 -19.96 -27.37 14.26
C GLN A 123 -19.72 -27.72 15.73
N THR A 124 -18.63 -27.23 16.31
CA THR A 124 -18.27 -27.45 17.71
C THR A 124 -18.85 -26.40 18.67
N ASN A 125 -19.70 -25.48 18.20
CA ASN A 125 -20.46 -24.62 19.09
C ASN A 125 -21.55 -25.46 19.79
N PRO A 126 -21.63 -25.44 21.13
CA PRO A 126 -22.82 -25.95 21.79
C PRO A 126 -24.00 -25.11 21.31
N LYS A 127 -24.97 -25.76 20.67
CA LYS A 127 -26.25 -25.14 20.31
C LYS A 127 -26.79 -24.49 21.59
N PRO A 128 -27.13 -23.18 21.62
CA PRO A 128 -27.83 -22.64 22.76
C PRO A 128 -29.08 -23.50 22.89
N ALA A 129 -29.23 -24.18 24.03
CA ALA A 129 -30.35 -25.05 24.28
C ALA A 129 -31.60 -24.26 23.92
N SER A 130 -32.25 -24.66 22.82
CA SER A 130 -33.51 -24.09 22.39
C SER A 130 -34.44 -24.28 23.58
N THR A 131 -34.63 -23.21 24.35
CA THR A 131 -35.63 -23.16 25.40
C THR A 131 -36.96 -23.29 24.67
N VAL A 132 -37.42 -24.53 24.53
CA VAL A 132 -38.81 -24.85 24.24
C VAL A 132 -39.59 -24.19 25.39
N SER A 133 -40.03 -22.96 25.15
CA SER A 133 -40.86 -22.20 26.07
C SER A 133 -42.23 -22.85 26.07
N ARG A 134 -42.35 -23.94 26.82
CA ARG A 134 -43.64 -24.44 27.27
C ARG A 134 -44.14 -23.41 28.28
N ALA A 135 -45.10 -22.61 27.84
CA ALA A 135 -45.79 -21.63 28.65
C ALA A 135 -46.18 -22.22 30.02
N SER A 136 -45.67 -21.62 31.09
CA SER A 136 -46.42 -21.51 32.35
C SER A 136 -45.80 -20.47 33.28
N SER A 137 -46.69 -19.61 33.79
CA SER A 137 -46.62 -18.94 35.09
C SER A 137 -45.83 -17.63 35.24
N ARG A 138 -46.51 -16.54 34.86
CA ARG A 138 -46.76 -15.31 35.63
C ARG A 138 -45.96 -15.04 36.92
N HIS A 139 -44.66 -14.72 36.87
CA HIS A 139 -43.96 -13.98 37.96
C HIS A 139 -42.49 -13.61 37.64
N SER A 140 -42.21 -12.65 36.73
CA SER A 140 -40.86 -11.99 36.64
C SER A 140 -40.75 -10.75 35.70
N SER A 141 -41.82 -9.99 35.47
CA SER A 141 -41.88 -9.00 34.37
C SER A 141 -41.05 -7.71 34.51
N VAL A 142 -40.51 -7.39 35.70
CA VAL A 142 -39.81 -6.11 35.93
C VAL A 142 -38.30 -6.23 35.64
N SER A 143 -37.65 -7.31 36.07
CA SER A 143 -36.20 -7.51 35.89
C SER A 143 -35.79 -7.74 34.43
N SER A 144 -36.66 -8.40 33.64
CA SER A 144 -36.40 -8.67 32.21
C SER A 144 -36.52 -7.41 31.34
N ARG A 145 -37.41 -6.47 31.69
CA ARG A 145 -37.48 -5.17 31.00
C ARG A 145 -36.25 -4.31 31.26
N GLN A 146 -35.77 -4.26 32.51
CA GLN A 146 -34.58 -3.50 32.89
C GLN A 146 -33.33 -3.98 32.13
N ALA A 147 -33.14 -5.30 32.03
CA ALA A 147 -32.01 -5.90 31.31
C ALA A 147 -32.02 -5.55 29.82
N ARG A 148 -33.20 -5.52 29.19
CA ARG A 148 -33.34 -5.13 27.77
C ARG A 148 -33.06 -3.65 27.53
N ILE A 149 -33.34 -2.78 28.49
CA ILE A 149 -33.06 -1.34 28.39
C ILE A 149 -31.55 -1.09 28.47
N HIS A 150 -30.85 -1.70 29.43
CA HIS A 150 -29.40 -1.55 29.53
C HIS A 150 -28.65 -2.15 28.32
N GLU A 151 -29.16 -3.24 27.75
CA GLU A 151 -28.58 -3.80 26.51
C GLU A 151 -28.80 -2.85 25.32
N ALA A 152 -29.95 -2.19 25.24
CA ALA A 152 -30.24 -1.20 24.21
C ALA A 152 -29.36 0.05 24.34
N GLU A 153 -29.20 0.58 25.56
CA GLU A 153 -28.30 1.73 25.83
C GLU A 153 -26.84 1.43 25.47
N ARG A 154 -26.38 0.19 25.72
CA ARG A 154 -25.02 -0.22 25.35
C ARG A 154 -24.85 -0.26 23.82
N LYS A 155 -25.85 -0.79 23.10
CA LYS A 155 -25.85 -0.84 21.64
C LYS A 155 -25.94 0.55 21.01
N GLU A 156 -26.67 1.47 21.63
CA GLU A 156 -26.77 2.86 21.19
C GLU A 156 -25.41 3.58 21.33
N LYS A 157 -24.75 3.45 22.49
CA LYS A 157 -23.39 3.99 22.67
C LYS A 157 -22.35 3.41 21.71
N GLU A 158 -22.45 2.13 21.40
CA GLU A 158 -21.58 1.47 20.42
C GLU A 158 -21.80 2.02 19.01
N ALA A 159 -23.06 2.27 18.62
CA ALA A 159 -23.39 2.88 17.33
C ALA A 159 -22.95 4.34 17.24
N GLU A 160 -23.07 5.12 18.33
CA GLU A 160 -22.62 6.52 18.38
C GLU A 160 -21.10 6.63 18.21
N LEU A 161 -20.32 5.75 18.85
CA LEU A 161 -18.87 5.69 18.67
C LEU A 161 -18.47 5.32 17.23
N MET A 162 -19.19 4.37 16.62
CA MET A 162 -18.98 4.00 15.22
C MET A 162 -19.24 5.18 14.28
N LEU A 163 -20.31 5.95 14.52
CA LEU A 163 -20.62 7.15 13.74
C LEU A 163 -19.54 8.22 13.91
N GLN A 164 -19.08 8.45 15.14
CA GLN A 164 -18.01 9.41 15.41
C GLN A 164 -16.70 9.01 14.72
N GLN A 165 -16.37 7.72 14.72
CA GLN A 165 -15.17 7.22 14.03
C GLN A 165 -15.27 7.43 12.52
N VAL A 166 -16.43 7.16 11.92
CA VAL A 166 -16.67 7.41 10.49
C VAL A 166 -16.56 8.91 10.18
N GLU A 167 -17.15 9.78 11.01
CA GLU A 167 -17.07 11.23 10.81
C GLU A 167 -15.63 11.75 10.88
N ASP A 168 -14.86 11.33 11.90
CA ASP A 168 -13.46 11.70 12.02
C ASP A 168 -12.60 11.17 10.86
N GLU A 169 -12.89 9.97 10.36
CA GLU A 169 -12.21 9.41 9.20
C GLU A 169 -12.56 10.16 7.91
N THR A 170 -13.83 10.55 7.73
CA THR A 170 -14.24 11.38 6.60
C THR A 170 -13.57 12.76 6.63
N ARG A 171 -13.48 13.39 7.81
CA ARG A 171 -12.78 14.67 7.98
C ARG A 171 -11.30 14.56 7.59
N ARG A 172 -10.62 13.48 8.02
CA ARG A 172 -9.22 13.24 7.63
C ARG A 172 -9.06 13.07 6.12
N ARG A 173 -9.96 12.33 5.47
CA ARG A 173 -9.95 12.16 4.01
C ARG A 173 -10.12 13.50 3.29
N GLU A 174 -11.04 14.34 3.74
CA GLU A 174 -11.24 15.68 3.16
C GLU A 174 -10.01 16.59 3.31
N GLU A 175 -9.33 16.53 4.45
CA GLU A 175 -8.08 17.28 4.67
C GLU A 175 -6.96 16.81 3.74
N ASP A 176 -6.82 15.51 3.53
CA ASP A 176 -5.80 14.96 2.64
C ASP A 176 -6.10 15.23 1.15
N ASP A 177 -7.37 15.16 0.75
CA ASP A 177 -7.81 15.54 -0.60
C ASP A 177 -7.60 17.05 -0.86
N ALA A 178 -7.78 17.90 0.16
CA ALA A 178 -7.49 19.33 0.06
C ALA A 178 -6.00 19.60 -0.17
N LYS A 179 -5.12 18.91 0.57
CA LYS A 179 -3.65 19.01 0.38
C LYS A 179 -3.22 18.53 -1.00
N LEU A 180 -3.84 17.44 -1.49
CA LEU A 180 -3.55 16.92 -2.83
C LEU A 180 -3.89 17.96 -3.91
N ARG A 181 -5.08 18.57 -3.81
CA ARG A 181 -5.52 19.62 -4.74
C ARG A 181 -4.60 20.85 -4.72
N GLU A 182 -4.16 21.28 -3.54
CA GLU A 182 -3.22 22.40 -3.41
C GLU A 182 -1.86 22.09 -4.06
N ALA A 183 -1.34 20.87 -3.86
CA ALA A 183 -0.09 20.45 -4.47
C ALA A 183 -0.17 20.40 -6.01
N GLU A 184 -1.30 19.94 -6.56
CA GLU A 184 -1.55 19.94 -8.00
C GLU A 184 -1.60 21.36 -8.59
N ASP A 185 -2.28 22.29 -7.92
CA ASP A 185 -2.34 23.69 -8.35
C ASP A 185 -0.97 24.37 -8.27
N TYR A 186 -0.19 24.09 -7.23
CA TYR A 186 1.19 24.56 -7.12
C TYR A 186 2.05 24.05 -8.28
N LYS A 187 1.98 22.75 -8.58
CA LYS A 187 2.70 22.15 -9.71
C LYS A 187 2.31 22.80 -11.04
N ARG A 188 1.00 22.98 -11.28
CA ARG A 188 0.49 23.66 -12.48
C ARG A 188 1.03 25.08 -12.60
N LYS A 189 1.10 25.82 -11.50
CA LYS A 189 1.66 27.17 -11.46
C LYS A 189 3.16 27.17 -11.82
N VAL A 190 3.95 26.31 -11.18
CA VAL A 190 5.40 26.18 -11.44
C VAL A 190 5.68 25.83 -12.90
N GLU A 191 4.93 24.89 -13.48
CA GLU A 191 5.06 24.52 -14.89
C GLU A 191 4.71 25.69 -15.82
N SER A 192 3.67 26.46 -15.51
CA SER A 192 3.28 27.63 -16.29
C SER A 192 4.35 28.73 -16.25
N GLU A 193 4.95 28.99 -15.08
CA GLU A 193 6.04 29.95 -14.93
C GLU A 193 7.29 29.50 -15.69
N ARG A 194 7.63 28.21 -15.63
CA ARG A 194 8.74 27.64 -16.39
C ARG A 194 8.55 27.82 -17.90
N ARG A 195 7.37 27.50 -18.43
CA ARG A 195 7.04 27.70 -19.85
C ARG A 195 7.10 29.18 -20.24
N GLN A 196 6.65 30.08 -19.37
CA GLN A 196 6.75 31.53 -19.64
C GLN A 196 8.21 32.02 -19.72
N ARG A 197 9.11 31.50 -18.88
CA ARG A 197 10.54 31.83 -18.96
C ARG A 197 11.13 31.33 -20.26
N GLU A 198 10.85 30.09 -20.63
CA GLU A 198 11.33 29.48 -21.88
C GLU A 198 10.88 30.26 -23.12
N ILE A 199 9.61 30.68 -23.18
CA ILE A 199 9.10 31.54 -24.26
C ILE A 199 9.82 32.88 -24.30
N ARG A 200 10.12 33.48 -23.15
CA ARG A 200 10.82 34.76 -23.07
C ARG A 200 12.26 34.64 -23.58
N ASP A 201 12.97 33.60 -23.15
CA ASP A 201 14.34 33.33 -23.56
C ASP A 201 14.43 33.08 -25.07
N GLU A 202 13.46 32.36 -25.64
CA GLU A 202 13.35 32.13 -27.08
C GLU A 202 13.10 33.44 -27.87
N ILE A 203 12.22 34.32 -27.37
CA ILE A 203 11.98 35.64 -27.98
C ILE A 203 13.26 36.48 -27.97
N ASP A 204 13.98 36.49 -26.86
CA ASP A 204 15.22 37.26 -26.75
C ASP A 204 16.33 36.70 -27.66
N LEU A 205 16.41 35.38 -27.79
CA LEU A 205 17.31 34.71 -28.74
C LEU A 205 16.99 35.11 -30.19
N GLN A 206 15.71 35.11 -30.57
CA GLN A 206 15.27 35.53 -31.90
C GLN A 206 15.59 37.01 -32.18
N ARG A 207 15.42 37.88 -31.17
CA ARG A 207 15.77 39.30 -31.27
C ARG A 207 17.26 39.51 -31.50
N LEU A 208 18.11 38.81 -30.75
CA LEU A 208 19.56 38.85 -30.88
C LEU A 208 20.00 38.33 -32.26
N SER A 209 19.48 37.18 -32.67
CA SER A 209 19.74 36.61 -34.00
C SER A 209 19.36 37.57 -35.13
N GLY A 210 18.19 38.22 -35.00
CA GLY A 210 17.75 39.25 -35.93
C GLY A 210 18.65 40.49 -35.95
N ALA A 211 19.18 40.92 -34.79
CA ALA A 211 20.11 42.04 -34.69
C ALA A 211 21.45 41.73 -35.37
N ILE A 212 22.00 40.54 -35.12
CA ILE A 212 23.24 40.05 -35.77
C ILE A 212 23.06 40.02 -37.29
N LYS A 213 21.95 39.47 -37.78
CA LYS A 213 21.68 39.40 -39.22
C LYS A 213 21.60 40.80 -39.86
N ARG A 214 20.97 41.77 -39.18
CA ARG A 214 20.92 43.16 -39.67
C ARG A 214 22.31 43.81 -39.67
N GLN A 215 23.13 43.55 -38.66
CA GLN A 215 24.51 44.03 -38.62
C GLN A 215 25.32 43.49 -39.80
N GLN A 216 25.26 42.18 -40.05
CA GLN A 216 25.93 41.55 -41.20
C GLN A 216 25.50 42.17 -42.53
N LEU A 217 24.21 42.47 -42.72
CA LEU A 217 23.71 43.12 -43.94
C LEU A 217 24.21 44.56 -44.07
N ASN A 218 24.29 45.32 -42.98
CA ASN A 218 24.82 46.68 -43.00
C ASN A 218 26.33 46.70 -43.27
N ASP A 219 27.10 45.78 -42.69
CA ASP A 219 28.55 45.69 -42.92
C ASP A 219 28.86 45.38 -44.39
N VAL A 220 28.06 44.50 -45.04
CA VAL A 220 28.17 44.23 -46.49
C VAL A 220 27.77 45.45 -47.35
N ALA A 221 26.75 46.21 -46.94
CA ALA A 221 26.31 47.39 -47.67
C ALA A 221 27.32 48.57 -47.56
N VAL A 222 28.03 48.68 -46.44
CA VAL A 222 29.09 49.69 -46.24
C VAL A 222 30.33 49.37 -47.09
N ASP A 223 30.69 48.09 -47.25
CA ASP A 223 31.81 47.68 -48.11
C ASP A 223 31.53 47.93 -49.60
N ASP A 224 30.28 47.83 -50.06
CA ASP A 224 29.88 48.11 -51.45
C ASP A 224 29.90 49.61 -51.78
N GLN A 225 29.79 50.48 -50.77
CA GLN A 225 29.84 51.94 -50.90
C GLN A 225 31.26 52.51 -50.73
N ALA A 226 32.22 51.68 -50.31
CA ALA A 226 33.64 52.03 -50.12
C ALA A 226 34.53 51.68 -51.33
N ALA A 227 33.96 51.22 -52.46
CA ALA A 227 34.70 51.09 -53.71
C ALA A 227 34.89 52.47 -54.37
N PRO A 228 36.12 53.01 -54.50
CA PRO A 228 36.31 54.27 -55.20
C PRO A 228 36.06 54.03 -56.69
N THR A 229 35.08 54.74 -57.25
CA THR A 229 34.86 54.86 -58.69
C THR A 229 36.08 55.56 -59.32
N ARG A 230 37.13 54.80 -59.61
CA ARG A 230 38.27 55.28 -60.38
C ARG A 230 37.88 55.20 -61.86
N ALA A 231 37.28 56.28 -62.36
CA ALA A 231 37.07 56.49 -63.77
C ALA A 231 38.43 56.51 -64.48
N SER A 232 38.72 55.48 -65.28
CA SER A 232 39.78 55.52 -66.29
C SER A 232 39.15 55.79 -67.65
N SER A 233 39.02 57.08 -67.93
CA SER A 233 38.99 57.65 -69.28
C SER A 233 40.43 57.70 -69.81
N VAL A 234 40.70 57.12 -70.99
CA VAL A 234 41.43 57.69 -72.17
C VAL A 234 41.32 56.61 -73.29
N VAL A 235 40.51 56.76 -74.33
CA VAL A 235 40.72 57.45 -75.63
C VAL A 235 41.92 56.93 -76.45
N SER A 236 41.58 56.60 -77.70
CA SER A 236 42.30 55.97 -78.81
C SER A 236 43.65 56.57 -79.22
N SER A 237 44.50 55.73 -79.83
CA SER A 237 45.01 55.86 -81.21
C SER A 237 45.64 54.55 -81.68
#